data_AF-A0A1Q3D7I6-F1
#
_entry.id   AF-A0A1Q3D7I6-F1
#
_cell.length_a   1.000
_cell.length_b   1.000
_cell.length_c   1.000
_cell.angle_alpha   90.00
_cell.angle_beta   90.00
_cell.angle_gamma   90.00
#
_symmetry.space_group_name_H-M   'P 1'
#
loop_
_entity.id
_entity.type
_entity.pdbx_description
1 polymer ?
#
loop_
_entity_poly.entity_id
_entity_poly.type
_entity_poly.pdbx_seq_one_letter_code
_entity_poly.pdbx_strand_id
1 'polypeptide(L)'
;MAEQRRSSGNNNRWNWEVSGFEPRKSSSSEEHGAVAPPLVRRYSISTASLLPHSDLSKQSLASKVTRLNDQIKLAKEDYLELRQGAIDLQEYSYAKLDRVTRYLGVLAEKTHKLDQAALETQARICPLINEKKRLFNDLLTAKGNVRVVCRTRPLFEDEGSYIVEFPDDCTIRINTGDDAISNSKKDFECDRVYGPHVGQAELFTDVQPLVQSALDGYNVSIFAYGQTHSGKTHTMVVLSLSLSLSLYCVCVGTCS
;
A
#
# COMPACT_ATOMS: atom_id res chain seq x y z
N MET A 1 23.35 51.58 1.45
CA MET A 1 22.04 52.15 1.81
C MET A 1 21.35 51.19 2.75
N ALA A 2 20.87 51.69 3.88
CA ALA A 2 20.02 50.94 4.80
C ALA A 2 18.57 51.42 4.61
N GLU A 3 17.58 50.57 4.88
CA GLU A 3 16.61 50.88 5.95
C GLU A 3 15.95 49.58 6.48
N GLN A 4 15.43 49.64 7.71
CA GLN A 4 14.89 48.48 8.42
C GLN A 4 13.41 48.18 8.09
N ARG A 5 12.96 46.96 8.43
CA ARG A 5 11.92 46.80 9.49
C ARG A 5 11.94 45.38 10.09
N ARG A 6 11.67 45.31 11.40
CA ARG A 6 11.63 44.10 12.23
C ARG A 6 10.18 43.73 12.55
N SER A 7 9.85 42.44 12.56
CA SER A 7 8.87 41.79 13.48
C SER A 7 8.96 40.27 13.25
N SER A 8 9.49 39.41 14.14
CA SER A 8 9.15 39.08 15.54
C SER A 8 8.19 37.88 15.65
N GLY A 9 8.76 36.71 15.98
CA GLY A 9 8.14 35.64 16.79
C GLY A 9 6.87 34.95 16.29
N ASN A 10 7.00 33.96 15.40
CA ASN A 10 5.93 32.99 15.14
C ASN A 10 6.05 31.80 16.10
N ASN A 11 5.11 31.64 17.05
CA ASN A 11 5.08 30.53 18.00
C ASN A 11 3.86 29.64 17.73
N ASN A 12 4.08 28.50 17.07
CA ASN A 12 3.01 27.59 16.65
C ASN A 12 2.30 26.98 17.87
N ARG A 13 1.03 27.32 18.07
CA ARG A 13 0.14 26.67 19.05
C ARG A 13 -0.95 25.89 18.31
N TRP A 14 -0.87 24.56 18.38
CA TRP A 14 -1.85 23.65 17.79
C TRP A 14 -3.21 23.80 18.50
N ASN A 15 -4.28 23.93 17.70
CA ASN A 15 -5.64 24.10 18.19
C ASN A 15 -6.39 22.75 18.18
N TRP A 16 -7.03 22.39 19.29
CA TRP A 16 -7.88 21.20 19.41
C TRP A 16 -9.31 21.65 19.73
N GLU A 17 -10.06 22.04 18.70
CA GLU A 17 -11.49 22.34 18.84
C GLU A 17 -12.32 21.21 18.24
N VAL A 18 -13.00 20.46 19.12
CA VAL A 18 -14.05 19.51 18.76
C VAL A 18 -15.38 20.20 19.00
N SER A 19 -16.16 20.38 17.93
CA SER A 19 -17.46 21.06 17.99
C SER A 19 -18.45 20.29 18.87
N GLY A 20 -18.98 20.92 19.93
CA GLY A 20 -20.13 20.38 20.69
C GLY A 20 -20.10 20.49 22.21
N PHE A 21 -19.08 21.09 22.83
CA PHE A 21 -19.03 21.28 24.29
C PHE A 21 -18.66 22.73 24.66
N GLU A 22 -19.63 23.53 25.12
CA GLU A 22 -19.38 24.88 25.66
C GLU A 22 -19.21 24.84 27.19
N PRO A 23 -18.03 25.20 27.74
CA PRO A 23 -17.88 25.48 29.16
C PRO A 23 -18.42 26.87 29.49
N ARG A 24 -19.37 26.97 30.43
CA ARG A 24 -19.79 28.27 31.00
C ARG A 24 -18.57 29.02 31.56
N LYS A 25 -18.30 30.22 31.03
CA LYS A 25 -17.39 31.20 31.65
C LYS A 25 -18.17 32.40 32.15
N SER A 26 -18.00 32.71 33.43
CA SER A 26 -18.53 33.92 34.07
C SER A 26 -17.55 35.09 33.96
N SER A 27 -17.96 36.12 33.21
CA SER A 27 -17.70 37.56 33.42
C SER A 27 -16.30 38.07 33.81
N SER A 28 -15.72 38.88 32.92
CA SER A 28 -15.15 40.21 33.22
C SER A 28 -14.84 40.92 31.89
N SER A 29 -14.91 42.23 31.66
CA SER A 29 -15.46 43.42 32.33
C SER A 29 -14.87 44.61 31.55
N GLU A 30 -15.68 45.41 30.87
CA GLU A 30 -15.36 46.70 30.24
C GLU A 30 -16.74 47.35 29.94
N GLU A 31 -17.04 48.63 30.13
CA GLU A 31 -16.20 49.84 30.23
C GLU A 31 -16.73 50.91 31.23
N HIS A 32 -15.85 51.86 31.56
CA HIS A 32 -16.06 53.30 31.81
C HIS A 32 -17.39 53.83 32.43
N GLY A 33 -17.25 54.43 33.62
CA GLY A 33 -18.24 55.36 34.20
C GLY A 33 -17.67 56.16 35.38
N ALA A 34 -17.51 57.47 35.21
CA ALA A 34 -16.92 58.34 36.25
C ALA A 34 -17.91 58.61 37.40
N VAL A 35 -17.54 58.27 38.64
CA VAL A 35 -18.27 58.64 39.87
C VAL A 35 -17.29 59.03 40.97
N ALA A 36 -17.68 60.03 41.77
CA ALA A 36 -16.92 60.67 42.85
C ALA A 36 -16.37 59.69 43.92
N PRO A 37 -15.31 60.07 44.67
CA PRO A 37 -14.73 59.21 45.70
C PRO A 37 -15.76 58.84 46.77
N PRO A 38 -15.79 57.58 47.25
CA PRO A 38 -16.68 57.21 48.34
C PRO A 38 -16.20 57.91 49.61
N LEU A 39 -17.04 58.81 50.13
CA LEU A 39 -16.82 59.45 51.42
C LEU A 39 -16.61 58.37 52.48
N VAL A 40 -15.44 58.38 53.13
CA VAL A 40 -15.18 57.56 54.31
C VAL A 40 -16.11 58.04 55.43
N ARG A 41 -17.31 57.44 55.51
CA ARG A 41 -18.18 57.56 56.67
C ARG A 41 -17.46 56.91 57.85
N ARG A 42 -16.69 57.73 58.58
CA ARG A 42 -16.34 57.44 59.96
C ARG A 42 -17.65 57.25 60.71
N TYR A 43 -17.96 56.00 61.05
CA TYR A 43 -19.02 55.70 62.01
C TYR A 43 -18.54 56.14 63.39
N SER A 44 -18.81 57.39 63.73
CA SER A 44 -18.75 57.88 65.10
C SER A 44 -19.85 57.19 65.89
N ILE A 45 -19.52 56.07 66.54
CA ILE A 45 -20.44 55.43 67.48
C ILE A 45 -20.41 56.24 68.77
N SER A 46 -21.39 57.13 68.92
CA SER A 46 -21.63 57.83 70.19
C SER A 46 -21.90 56.82 71.30
N THR A 47 -21.12 56.89 72.38
CA THR A 47 -21.34 56.08 73.59
C THR A 47 -22.63 56.53 74.28
N ALA A 48 -23.72 55.80 74.04
CA ALA A 48 -24.98 55.98 74.74
C ALA A 48 -25.29 54.73 75.59
N SER A 49 -25.23 54.95 76.92
CA SER A 49 -25.99 54.33 78.01
C SER A 49 -26.34 52.82 77.99
N LEU A 50 -25.95 52.15 79.07
CA LEU A 50 -26.21 50.74 79.40
C LEU A 50 -27.71 50.41 79.55
N LEU A 51 -28.12 49.26 78.99
CA LEU A 51 -29.28 48.47 79.45
C LEU A 51 -28.95 46.95 79.39
N PRO A 52 -29.18 46.17 80.48
CA PRO A 52 -28.68 44.79 80.58
C PRO A 52 -29.72 43.74 80.16
N HIS A 53 -29.80 43.43 78.86
CA HIS A 53 -30.51 42.23 78.35
C HIS A 53 -29.81 41.54 77.16
N SER A 54 -28.50 41.78 76.98
CA SER A 54 -27.78 41.45 75.72
C SER A 54 -26.86 40.23 75.78
N ASP A 55 -26.60 39.64 76.95
CA ASP A 55 -25.47 38.72 77.10
C ASP A 55 -25.76 37.30 76.56
N LEU A 56 -27.01 36.85 76.63
CA LEU A 56 -27.45 35.60 75.98
C LEU A 56 -27.35 35.68 74.45
N SER A 57 -27.66 36.83 73.82
CA SER A 57 -27.55 36.96 72.36
C SER A 57 -26.10 37.09 71.91
N LYS A 58 -25.24 37.77 72.69
CA LYS A 58 -23.79 37.82 72.46
C LYS A 58 -23.13 36.44 72.56
N GLN A 59 -23.48 35.63 73.56
CA GLN A 59 -23.01 34.24 73.68
C GLN A 59 -23.53 33.36 72.52
N SER A 60 -24.78 33.55 72.08
CA SER A 60 -25.33 32.86 70.90
C SER A 60 -24.62 33.26 69.59
N LEU A 61 -24.21 34.52 69.44
CA LEU A 61 -23.44 34.98 68.29
C LEU A 61 -22.00 34.46 68.33
N ALA A 62 -21.32 34.49 69.49
CA ALA A 62 -19.97 33.98 69.64
C ALA A 62 -19.87 32.49 69.31
N SER A 63 -20.81 31.68 69.79
CA SER A 63 -20.90 30.23 69.50
C SER A 63 -21.24 29.92 68.04
N LYS A 64 -21.98 30.79 67.34
CA LYS A 64 -22.17 30.68 65.88
C LYS A 64 -20.91 31.05 65.11
N VAL A 65 -20.19 32.08 65.52
CA VAL A 65 -18.94 32.52 64.89
C VAL A 65 -17.85 31.45 65.02
N THR A 66 -17.67 30.84 66.20
CA THR A 66 -16.71 29.73 66.37
C THR A 66 -17.08 28.54 65.49
N ARG A 67 -18.34 28.09 65.52
CA ARG A 67 -18.82 26.98 64.67
C ARG A 67 -18.64 27.23 63.17
N LEU A 68 -18.86 28.47 62.70
CA LEU A 68 -18.58 28.84 61.31
C LEU A 68 -17.07 28.83 61.01
N ASN A 69 -16.23 29.24 61.95
CA ASN A 69 -14.78 29.20 61.77
C ASN A 69 -14.26 27.76 61.69
N ASP A 70 -14.80 26.84 62.50
CA ASP A 70 -14.51 25.41 62.44
C ASP A 70 -14.98 24.79 61.11
N GLN A 71 -16.17 25.15 60.62
CA GLN A 71 -16.65 24.73 59.28
C GLN A 71 -15.78 25.27 58.15
N ILE A 72 -15.32 26.52 58.24
CA ILE A 72 -14.37 27.12 57.27
C ILE A 72 -13.01 26.41 57.34
N LYS A 73 -12.58 25.95 58.51
CA LYS A 73 -11.32 25.20 58.67
C LYS A 73 -11.42 23.82 58.02
N LEU A 74 -12.47 23.06 58.34
CA LEU A 74 -12.73 21.75 57.73
C LEU A 74 -12.87 21.86 56.20
N ALA A 75 -13.67 22.81 55.69
CA ALA A 75 -13.82 23.01 54.25
C ALA A 75 -12.52 23.44 53.53
N LYS A 76 -11.56 24.05 54.25
CA LYS A 76 -10.21 24.33 53.71
C LYS A 76 -9.34 23.08 53.68
N GLU A 77 -9.44 22.22 54.70
CA GLU A 77 -8.74 20.94 54.77
C GLU A 77 -9.24 20.02 53.64
N ASP A 78 -10.55 19.84 53.50
CA ASP A 78 -11.19 19.10 52.40
C ASP A 78 -10.78 19.62 51.01
N TYR A 79 -10.73 20.95 50.83
CA TYR A 79 -10.31 21.58 49.57
C TYR A 79 -8.83 21.32 49.24
N LEU A 80 -7.96 21.28 50.26
CA LEU A 80 -6.55 20.97 50.08
C LEU A 80 -6.35 19.48 49.72
N GLU A 81 -7.06 18.56 50.36
CA GLU A 81 -7.03 17.14 50.00
C GLU A 81 -7.52 16.89 48.57
N LEU A 82 -8.68 17.47 48.20
CA LEU A 82 -9.23 17.34 46.85
C LEU A 82 -8.30 17.94 45.79
N ARG A 83 -7.64 19.07 46.11
CA ARG A 83 -6.64 19.69 45.24
C ARG A 83 -5.40 18.82 45.08
N GLN A 84 -4.92 18.17 46.14
CA GLN A 84 -3.77 17.26 46.06
C GLN A 84 -4.13 16.03 45.21
N GLY A 85 -5.28 15.40 45.44
CA GLY A 85 -5.74 14.27 44.63
C GLY A 85 -5.90 14.60 43.14
N ALA A 86 -6.27 15.84 42.80
CA ALA A 86 -6.29 16.32 41.42
C ALA A 86 -4.89 16.44 40.79
N ILE A 87 -3.89 16.90 41.56
CA ILE A 87 -2.48 16.98 41.13
C ILE A 87 -1.93 15.56 40.91
N ASP A 88 -2.10 14.67 41.89
CA ASP A 88 -1.59 13.29 41.83
C ASP A 88 -2.18 12.52 40.62
N LEU A 89 -3.49 12.70 40.37
CA LEU A 89 -4.16 12.10 39.21
C LEU A 89 -3.65 12.69 37.88
N GLN A 90 -3.38 13.98 37.85
CA GLN A 90 -2.81 14.66 36.67
C GLN A 90 -1.39 14.15 36.38
N GLU A 91 -0.52 14.04 37.39
CA GLU A 91 0.83 13.46 37.26
C GLU A 91 0.78 12.01 36.78
N TYR A 92 -0.09 11.17 37.36
CA TYR A 92 -0.32 9.80 36.90
C TYR A 92 -0.76 9.74 35.43
N SER A 93 -1.66 10.65 35.01
CA SER A 93 -2.12 10.72 33.61
C SER A 93 -0.98 11.06 32.65
N TYR A 94 -0.13 12.03 32.99
CA TYR A 94 1.03 12.39 32.17
C TYR A 94 2.08 11.28 32.13
N ALA A 95 2.36 10.63 33.27
CA ALA A 95 3.27 9.48 33.31
C ALA A 95 2.79 8.30 32.44
N LYS A 96 1.47 8.11 32.33
CA LYS A 96 0.88 7.11 31.42
C LYS A 96 0.97 7.54 29.96
N LEU A 97 0.70 8.81 29.64
CA LEU A 97 0.81 9.36 28.28
C LEU A 97 2.26 9.38 27.78
N ASP A 98 3.25 9.67 28.62
CA ASP A 98 4.67 9.60 28.28
C ASP A 98 5.07 8.19 27.84
N ARG A 99 4.66 7.15 28.59
CA ARG A 99 4.92 5.74 28.22
C ARG A 99 4.31 5.38 26.86
N VAL A 100 3.08 5.83 26.59
CA VAL A 100 2.40 5.60 25.29
C VAL A 100 3.11 6.34 24.16
N THR A 101 3.50 7.60 24.38
CA THR A 101 4.24 8.43 23.42
C THR A 101 5.59 7.80 23.07
N ARG A 102 6.35 7.32 24.06
CA ARG A 102 7.62 6.60 23.83
C ARG A 102 7.42 5.30 23.07
N TYR A 103 6.39 4.52 23.40
CA TYR A 103 6.08 3.28 22.68
C TYR A 103 5.69 3.54 21.20
N LEU A 104 4.86 4.56 20.95
CA LEU A 104 4.54 5.00 19.59
C LEU A 104 5.77 5.48 18.81
N GLY A 105 6.70 6.18 19.46
CA GLY A 105 7.98 6.58 18.86
C GLY A 105 8.81 5.37 18.39
N VAL A 106 8.95 4.35 19.23
CA VAL A 106 9.66 3.10 18.88
C VAL A 106 8.98 2.36 17.73
N LEU A 107 7.64 2.34 17.69
CA LEU A 107 6.90 1.75 16.57
C LEU A 107 7.13 2.54 15.26
N ALA A 108 7.04 3.87 15.31
CA ALA A 108 7.24 4.74 14.14
C ALA A 108 8.67 4.66 13.58
N GLU A 109 9.68 4.58 14.45
CA GLU A 109 11.07 4.36 14.04
C GLU A 109 11.25 2.97 13.39
N LYS A 110 10.58 1.94 13.93
CA LYS A 110 10.64 0.58 13.37
C LYS A 110 9.94 0.49 12.01
N THR A 111 8.79 1.14 11.81
CA THR A 111 8.12 1.19 10.50
C THR A 111 9.01 1.91 9.49
N HIS A 112 9.53 3.09 9.83
CA HIS A 112 10.43 3.84 8.92
C HIS A 112 11.67 3.03 8.51
N LYS A 113 12.28 2.27 9.42
CA LYS A 113 13.41 1.38 9.09
C LYS A 113 13.03 0.23 8.15
N LEU A 114 11.83 -0.34 8.30
CA LEU A 114 11.32 -1.37 7.41
C LEU A 114 10.98 -0.79 6.01
N ASP A 115 10.34 0.37 5.96
CA ASP A 115 10.00 1.07 4.72
C ASP A 115 11.27 1.47 3.95
N GLN A 116 12.28 2.01 4.65
CA GLN A 116 13.58 2.30 4.06
C GLN A 116 14.26 1.04 3.50
N ALA A 117 14.27 -0.08 4.24
CA ALA A 117 14.84 -1.33 3.76
C ALA A 117 14.09 -1.90 2.55
N ALA A 118 12.76 -1.76 2.51
CA ALA A 118 11.94 -2.13 1.35
C ALA A 118 12.26 -1.27 0.12
N LEU A 119 12.35 0.05 0.29
CA LEU A 119 12.72 0.97 -0.80
C LEU A 119 14.15 0.72 -1.31
N GLU A 120 15.11 0.51 -0.42
CA GLU A 120 16.50 0.18 -0.80
C GLU A 120 16.61 -1.17 -1.53
N THR A 121 15.88 -2.19 -1.08
CA THR A 121 15.88 -3.50 -1.77
C THR A 121 15.17 -3.42 -3.12
N GLN A 122 14.04 -2.72 -3.22
CA GLN A 122 13.37 -2.46 -4.49
C GLN A 122 14.27 -1.67 -5.46
N ALA A 123 14.95 -0.63 -5.00
CA ALA A 123 15.89 0.16 -5.82
C ALA A 123 17.07 -0.67 -6.35
N ARG A 124 17.53 -1.67 -5.58
CA ARG A 124 18.57 -2.63 -6.03
C ARG A 124 18.03 -3.68 -7.00
N ILE A 125 16.80 -4.15 -6.81
CA ILE A 125 16.20 -5.26 -7.60
C ILE A 125 15.62 -4.79 -8.93
N CYS A 126 14.95 -3.64 -8.98
CA CYS A 126 14.36 -3.08 -10.21
C CYS A 126 15.31 -3.03 -11.43
N PRO A 127 16.54 -2.49 -11.34
CA PRO A 127 17.45 -2.46 -12.50
C PRO A 127 17.85 -3.87 -12.95
N LEU A 128 18.09 -4.80 -12.01
CA LEU A 128 18.43 -6.19 -12.32
C LEU A 128 17.29 -6.93 -13.03
N ILE A 129 16.03 -6.67 -12.64
CA ILE A 129 14.86 -7.21 -13.33
C ILE A 129 14.77 -6.65 -14.75
N ASN A 130 14.96 -5.34 -14.93
CA ASN A 130 14.91 -4.69 -16.24
C ASN A 130 16.04 -5.18 -17.17
N GLU A 131 17.25 -5.34 -16.64
CA GLU A 131 18.39 -5.88 -17.37
C GLU A 131 18.17 -7.35 -17.76
N LYS A 132 17.67 -8.19 -16.83
CA LYS A 132 17.25 -9.57 -17.13
C LYS A 132 16.22 -9.60 -18.27
N LYS A 133 15.17 -8.78 -18.21
CA LYS A 133 14.14 -8.70 -19.25
C LYS A 133 14.74 -8.30 -20.61
N ARG A 134 15.62 -7.30 -20.63
CA ARG A 134 16.33 -6.88 -21.84
C ARG A 134 17.18 -8.02 -22.41
N LEU A 135 18.11 -8.57 -21.63
CA LEU A 135 19.02 -9.64 -22.08
C LEU A 135 18.27 -10.89 -22.55
N PHE A 136 17.13 -11.20 -21.93
CA PHE A 136 16.26 -12.30 -22.36
C PHE A 136 15.66 -12.06 -23.75
N ASN A 137 15.21 -10.84 -24.05
CA ASN A 137 14.69 -10.49 -25.37
C ASN A 137 15.81 -10.33 -26.42
N ASP A 138 16.98 -9.81 -26.03
CA ASP A 138 18.18 -9.77 -26.89
C ASP A 138 18.60 -11.21 -27.29
N LEU A 139 18.51 -12.18 -26.38
CA LEU A 139 18.75 -13.61 -26.65
C LEU A 139 17.71 -14.20 -27.63
N LEU A 140 16.42 -13.91 -27.44
CA LEU A 140 15.37 -14.35 -28.38
C LEU A 140 15.57 -13.77 -29.78
N THR A 141 15.89 -12.48 -29.86
CA THR A 141 16.23 -11.77 -31.11
C THR A 141 17.44 -12.40 -31.80
N ALA A 142 18.50 -12.71 -31.03
CA ALA A 142 19.71 -13.36 -31.53
C ALA A 142 19.48 -14.81 -32.04
N LYS A 143 18.42 -15.48 -31.58
CA LYS A 143 17.97 -16.78 -32.12
C LYS A 143 17.15 -16.66 -33.41
N GLY A 144 16.77 -15.44 -33.82
CA GLY A 144 15.96 -15.16 -34.99
C GLY A 144 14.57 -14.61 -34.63
N ASN A 145 14.24 -13.44 -35.18
CA ASN A 145 12.95 -12.76 -34.98
C ASN A 145 11.76 -13.53 -35.58
N VAL A 146 12.02 -14.43 -36.52
CA VAL A 146 11.04 -15.33 -37.13
C VAL A 146 11.57 -16.74 -36.97
N ARG A 147 10.78 -17.62 -36.33
CA ARG A 147 11.07 -19.04 -36.15
C ARG A 147 9.99 -19.88 -36.81
N VAL A 148 10.41 -20.84 -37.62
CA VAL A 148 9.60 -21.74 -38.45
C VAL A 148 9.67 -23.13 -37.82
N VAL A 149 8.61 -23.52 -37.11
CA VAL A 149 8.53 -24.80 -36.40
C VAL A 149 7.56 -25.72 -37.09
N CYS A 150 8.07 -26.80 -37.66
CA CYS A 150 7.29 -27.79 -38.38
C CYS A 150 6.77 -28.84 -37.38
N ARG A 151 5.47 -29.16 -37.39
CA ARG A 151 4.92 -30.26 -36.58
C ARG A 151 4.05 -31.16 -37.45
N THR A 152 4.31 -32.46 -37.35
CA THR A 152 3.48 -33.49 -37.95
C THR A 152 2.60 -34.11 -36.88
N ARG A 153 1.32 -34.36 -37.19
CA ARG A 153 0.40 -35.10 -36.31
C ARG A 153 0.52 -36.61 -36.56
N PRO A 154 0.08 -37.48 -35.63
CA PRO A 154 -0.15 -38.90 -35.90
C PRO A 154 -1.08 -39.09 -37.11
N LEU A 155 -0.84 -40.14 -37.88
CA LEU A 155 -1.82 -40.69 -38.82
C LEU A 155 -2.95 -41.39 -38.05
N PHE A 156 -4.14 -41.41 -38.64
CA PHE A 156 -5.22 -42.33 -38.28
C PHE A 156 -5.20 -43.55 -39.22
N GLU A 157 -5.84 -44.64 -38.81
CA GLU A 157 -5.80 -45.93 -39.52
C GLU A 157 -6.32 -45.85 -40.96
N ASP A 158 -7.23 -44.90 -41.25
CA ASP A 158 -7.85 -44.70 -42.57
C ASP A 158 -7.00 -43.90 -43.58
N GLU A 159 -5.82 -43.38 -43.20
CA GLU A 159 -5.11 -42.34 -43.98
C GLU A 159 -3.93 -42.85 -44.84
N GLY A 160 -3.72 -44.17 -44.91
CA GLY A 160 -2.72 -44.78 -45.78
C GLY A 160 -1.27 -44.69 -45.27
N SER A 161 -0.31 -44.78 -46.20
CA SER A 161 1.13 -44.85 -45.86
C SER A 161 1.70 -43.52 -45.39
N TYR A 162 2.70 -43.58 -44.51
CA TYR A 162 3.42 -42.38 -44.06
C TYR A 162 4.39 -41.89 -45.15
N ILE A 163 4.13 -40.69 -45.66
CA ILE A 163 4.87 -40.06 -46.75
C ILE A 163 6.05 -39.18 -46.25
N VAL A 164 6.11 -38.94 -44.94
CA VAL A 164 7.08 -38.06 -44.29
C VAL A 164 8.21 -38.87 -43.65
N GLU A 165 9.43 -38.37 -43.75
CA GLU A 165 10.61 -38.87 -43.05
C GLU A 165 11.21 -37.72 -42.20
N PHE A 166 11.81 -38.06 -41.05
CA PHE A 166 12.53 -37.11 -40.20
C PHE A 166 14.01 -37.56 -40.13
N PRO A 167 14.88 -37.04 -41.01
CA PRO A 167 16.31 -37.32 -40.93
C PRO A 167 16.94 -36.78 -39.63
N ASP A 168 16.49 -35.62 -39.17
CA ASP A 168 17.02 -34.91 -38.01
C ASP A 168 16.04 -33.83 -37.48
N ASP A 169 16.28 -33.29 -36.30
CA ASP A 169 15.37 -32.37 -35.57
C ASP A 169 15.11 -31.04 -36.27
N CYS A 170 15.81 -30.71 -37.37
CA CYS A 170 15.63 -29.50 -38.17
C CYS A 170 15.17 -29.78 -39.61
N THR A 171 15.22 -31.04 -40.07
CA THR A 171 14.94 -31.39 -41.47
C THR A 171 13.73 -32.30 -41.58
N ILE A 172 12.78 -31.93 -42.43
CA ILE A 172 11.64 -32.78 -42.79
C ILE A 172 11.72 -33.17 -44.26
N ARG A 173 11.61 -34.47 -44.54
CA ARG A 173 11.70 -35.06 -45.86
C ARG A 173 10.33 -35.58 -46.30
N ILE A 174 9.92 -35.28 -47.53
CA ILE A 174 8.61 -35.66 -48.08
C ILE A 174 8.81 -36.46 -49.37
N ASN A 175 8.22 -37.66 -49.43
CA ASN A 175 8.31 -38.55 -50.58
C ASN A 175 7.14 -38.30 -51.56
N THR A 176 7.34 -37.50 -52.60
CA THR A 176 6.26 -37.09 -53.53
C THR A 176 5.64 -38.25 -54.33
N GLY A 177 6.29 -39.42 -54.38
CA GLY A 177 5.73 -40.64 -54.99
C GLY A 177 5.77 -40.72 -56.52
N ASP A 178 6.29 -39.68 -57.18
CA ASP A 178 6.55 -39.69 -58.64
C ASP A 178 7.81 -40.50 -58.98
N ASP A 179 7.65 -41.82 -59.18
CA ASP A 179 8.72 -42.75 -59.58
C ASP A 179 9.34 -42.43 -60.97
N ALA A 180 8.79 -41.47 -61.70
CA ALA A 180 9.24 -41.06 -63.04
C ALA A 180 10.44 -40.10 -63.03
N ILE A 181 10.79 -39.49 -61.89
CA ILE A 181 11.87 -38.50 -61.77
C ILE A 181 12.84 -38.95 -60.67
N SER A 182 14.14 -38.97 -60.96
CA SER A 182 15.19 -39.62 -60.15
C SER A 182 15.47 -39.02 -58.76
N ASN A 183 14.64 -38.10 -58.28
CA ASN A 183 14.69 -37.52 -56.93
C ASN A 183 13.26 -37.29 -56.41
N SER A 184 12.54 -38.37 -56.10
CA SER A 184 11.16 -38.32 -55.59
C SER A 184 11.04 -37.86 -54.12
N LYS A 185 12.16 -37.51 -53.48
CA LYS A 185 12.22 -37.00 -52.09
C LYS A 185 12.58 -35.52 -52.06
N LYS A 186 11.86 -34.73 -51.27
CA LYS A 186 12.14 -33.31 -51.06
C LYS A 186 12.34 -33.00 -49.59
N ASP A 187 13.49 -32.43 -49.28
CA ASP A 187 13.87 -32.01 -47.93
C ASP A 187 13.54 -30.53 -47.73
N PHE A 188 13.09 -30.18 -46.52
CA PHE A 188 12.79 -28.83 -46.08
C PHE A 188 13.44 -28.60 -44.71
N GLU A 189 14.18 -27.51 -44.58
CA GLU A 189 14.79 -27.08 -43.32
C GLU A 189 13.82 -26.17 -42.55
N CYS A 190 13.65 -26.44 -41.26
CA CYS A 190 12.86 -25.68 -40.29
C CYS A 190 13.74 -25.40 -39.05
N ASP A 191 13.43 -24.39 -38.23
CA ASP A 191 14.12 -24.14 -36.96
C ASP A 191 13.99 -25.30 -35.96
N ARG A 192 12.87 -26.04 -36.05
CA ARG A 192 12.66 -27.32 -35.37
C ARG A 192 11.53 -28.12 -36.04
N VAL A 193 11.65 -29.44 -36.01
CA VAL A 193 10.67 -30.40 -36.51
C VAL A 193 10.18 -31.29 -35.37
N TYR A 194 8.87 -31.36 -35.20
CA TYR A 194 8.20 -32.21 -34.21
C TYR A 194 7.48 -33.36 -34.90
N GLY A 195 7.89 -34.58 -34.54
CA GLY A 195 7.27 -35.81 -35.02
C GLY A 195 5.87 -36.07 -34.45
N PRO A 196 5.14 -37.08 -34.99
CA PRO A 196 3.76 -37.38 -34.63
C PRO A 196 3.55 -37.65 -33.13
N HIS A 197 4.54 -38.25 -32.46
CA HIS A 197 4.44 -38.65 -31.06
C HIS A 197 4.75 -37.52 -30.06
N VAL A 198 5.08 -36.30 -30.54
CA VAL A 198 5.43 -35.17 -29.66
C VAL A 198 4.19 -34.51 -29.08
N GLY A 199 4.12 -34.53 -27.75
CA GLY A 199 3.03 -33.95 -26.96
C GLY A 199 3.02 -32.41 -26.92
N GLN A 200 1.87 -31.84 -26.55
CA GLN A 200 1.70 -30.38 -26.44
C GLN A 200 2.67 -29.73 -25.43
N ALA A 201 3.04 -30.42 -24.35
CA ALA A 201 3.93 -29.88 -23.32
C ALA A 201 5.35 -29.62 -23.83
N GLU A 202 5.88 -30.50 -24.68
CA GLU A 202 7.21 -30.34 -25.27
C GLU A 202 7.23 -29.17 -26.27
N LEU A 203 6.25 -29.10 -27.17
CA LEU A 203 6.09 -27.97 -28.08
C LEU A 203 5.91 -26.64 -27.31
N PHE A 204 5.15 -26.65 -26.22
CA PHE A 204 4.97 -25.46 -25.39
C PHE A 204 6.27 -25.02 -24.70
N THR A 205 7.17 -25.93 -24.37
CA THR A 205 8.47 -25.59 -23.74
C THR A 205 9.32 -24.68 -24.63
N ASP A 206 9.25 -24.85 -25.96
CA ASP A 206 9.96 -24.02 -26.95
C ASP A 206 9.29 -22.69 -27.27
N VAL A 207 7.99 -22.57 -26.97
CA VAL A 207 7.15 -21.38 -27.21
C VAL A 207 7.00 -20.55 -25.94
N GLN A 208 7.13 -21.16 -24.75
CA GLN A 208 7.07 -20.50 -23.44
C GLN A 208 7.98 -19.25 -23.35
N PRO A 209 9.21 -19.21 -23.90
CA PRO A 209 10.03 -18.01 -23.85
C PRO A 209 9.41 -16.80 -24.59
N LEU A 210 8.66 -17.08 -25.66
CA LEU A 210 7.99 -16.06 -26.48
C LEU A 210 6.71 -15.57 -25.77
N VAL A 211 6.02 -16.43 -25.03
CA VAL A 211 4.93 -16.03 -24.12
C VAL A 211 5.45 -15.15 -22.98
N GLN A 212 6.61 -15.48 -22.40
CA GLN A 212 7.26 -14.66 -21.37
C GLN A 212 7.65 -13.27 -21.92
N SER A 213 8.19 -13.20 -23.14
CA SER A 213 8.48 -11.96 -23.86
C SER A 213 7.23 -11.08 -24.03
N ALA A 214 6.09 -11.68 -24.40
CA ALA A 214 4.81 -10.98 -24.49
C ALA A 214 4.32 -10.41 -23.14
N LEU A 215 4.45 -11.19 -22.05
CA LEU A 215 4.15 -10.73 -20.69
C LEU A 215 5.09 -9.62 -20.19
N ASP A 216 6.31 -9.56 -20.72
CA ASP A 216 7.29 -8.50 -20.46
C ASP A 216 7.06 -7.23 -21.32
N GLY A 217 6.05 -7.22 -22.20
CA GLY A 217 5.60 -6.05 -22.96
C GLY A 217 6.07 -6.00 -24.41
N TYR A 218 6.61 -7.09 -24.96
CA TYR A 218 7.08 -7.16 -26.35
C TYR A 218 6.00 -7.71 -27.28
N ASN A 219 6.01 -7.29 -28.55
CA ASN A 219 5.02 -7.74 -29.53
C ASN A 219 5.40 -9.12 -30.08
N VAL A 220 4.56 -10.12 -29.80
CA VAL A 220 4.77 -11.51 -30.25
C VAL A 220 3.53 -12.00 -31.00
N SER A 221 3.75 -12.57 -32.17
CA SER A 221 2.72 -13.18 -33.02
C SER A 221 3.02 -14.66 -33.24
N ILE A 222 2.06 -15.53 -32.93
CA ILE A 222 2.14 -16.97 -33.19
C ILE A 222 1.11 -17.30 -34.27
N PHE A 223 1.58 -17.72 -35.43
CA PHE A 223 0.75 -18.10 -36.57
C PHE A 223 0.79 -19.60 -36.82
N ALA A 224 -0.34 -20.11 -37.28
CA ALA A 224 -0.58 -21.53 -37.47
C ALA A 224 -0.93 -21.80 -38.95
N TYR A 225 -0.01 -22.41 -39.71
CA TYR A 225 -0.14 -22.63 -41.15
C TYR A 225 -0.22 -24.10 -41.56
N GLY A 226 -1.09 -24.42 -42.52
CA GLY A 226 -1.26 -25.75 -43.10
C GLY A 226 -2.64 -25.90 -43.75
N GLN A 227 -2.86 -26.98 -44.50
CA GLN A 227 -4.17 -27.29 -45.11
C GLN A 227 -5.29 -27.40 -44.06
N THR A 228 -6.57 -27.26 -44.45
CA THR A 228 -7.69 -27.62 -43.56
C THR A 228 -7.41 -28.97 -42.92
N HIS A 229 -7.92 -29.20 -41.70
CA HIS A 229 -7.77 -30.49 -41.04
C HIS A 229 -6.31 -30.77 -40.51
N SER A 230 -5.27 -29.99 -40.85
CA SER A 230 -3.86 -30.21 -40.43
C SER A 230 -3.48 -30.11 -38.93
N GLY A 231 -4.43 -30.03 -37.99
CA GLY A 231 -4.13 -29.91 -36.55
C GLY A 231 -3.74 -28.51 -36.05
N LYS A 232 -3.95 -27.46 -36.85
CA LYS A 232 -3.79 -26.04 -36.43
C LYS A 232 -4.55 -25.72 -35.15
N THR A 233 -5.85 -26.00 -35.12
CA THR A 233 -6.73 -25.69 -33.99
C THR A 233 -6.26 -26.43 -32.74
N HIS A 234 -6.01 -27.74 -32.83
CA HIS A 234 -5.46 -28.55 -31.73
C HIS A 234 -4.12 -28.02 -31.20
N THR A 235 -3.28 -27.44 -32.06
CA THR A 235 -1.98 -26.87 -31.65
C THR A 235 -2.14 -25.53 -30.93
N MET A 236 -3.00 -24.64 -31.43
CA MET A 236 -3.19 -23.26 -30.90
C MET A 236 -4.19 -23.19 -29.73
N VAL A 237 -5.24 -23.98 -29.77
CA VAL A 237 -6.35 -24.00 -28.83
C VAL A 237 -6.43 -25.41 -28.30
N VAL A 238 -6.02 -25.61 -27.05
CA VAL A 238 -5.89 -26.93 -26.40
C VAL A 238 -7.28 -27.55 -26.19
N LEU A 239 -7.81 -28.14 -27.26
CA LEU A 239 -9.10 -28.80 -27.34
C LEU A 239 -8.88 -30.30 -27.48
N SER A 240 -9.48 -31.07 -26.58
CA SER A 240 -9.37 -32.53 -26.48
C SER A 240 -10.18 -33.30 -27.54
N LEU A 241 -10.52 -32.68 -28.67
CA LEU A 241 -11.26 -33.32 -29.76
C LEU A 241 -10.80 -32.86 -31.16
N SER A 242 -10.90 -33.84 -32.07
CA SER A 242 -11.07 -33.82 -33.54
C SER A 242 -9.87 -33.78 -34.52
N LEU A 243 -9.70 -34.97 -35.14
CA LEU A 243 -9.54 -35.31 -36.56
C LEU A 243 -8.30 -34.88 -37.39
N SER A 244 -8.03 -35.77 -38.36
CA SER A 244 -7.17 -35.72 -39.58
C SER A 244 -7.17 -34.35 -40.27
N LEU A 245 -6.26 -33.94 -41.18
CA LEU A 245 -5.27 -34.59 -42.07
C LEU A 245 -4.01 -33.68 -42.36
N SER A 246 -2.81 -34.26 -42.36
CA SER A 246 -1.38 -33.86 -42.65
C SER A 246 -0.80 -32.42 -42.65
N LEU A 247 0.47 -32.37 -42.17
CA LEU A 247 1.54 -31.35 -42.13
C LEU A 247 1.20 -29.87 -41.82
N TYR A 248 1.98 -29.30 -40.91
CA TYR A 248 1.74 -27.99 -40.34
C TYR A 248 3.04 -27.26 -39.96
N CYS A 249 3.04 -25.93 -40.08
CA CYS A 249 4.11 -25.04 -39.67
C CYS A 249 3.56 -23.97 -38.71
N VAL A 250 4.13 -23.90 -37.50
CA VAL A 250 4.06 -22.69 -36.67
C VAL A 250 5.05 -21.68 -37.26
N CYS A 251 4.61 -20.48 -37.59
CA CYS A 251 5.54 -19.36 -37.69
C CYS A 251 5.38 -18.52 -36.43
N VAL A 252 6.40 -18.48 -35.59
CA VAL A 252 6.44 -17.56 -34.44
C VAL A 252 7.31 -16.38 -34.80
N GLY A 253 6.71 -15.19 -34.87
CA GLY A 253 7.38 -13.94 -35.18
C GLY A 253 7.29 -12.97 -34.01
N THR A 254 8.41 -12.37 -33.61
CA THR A 254 8.41 -11.16 -32.79
C THR A 254 8.25 -9.95 -33.72
N CYS A 255 7.18 -9.18 -33.57
CA CYS A 255 7.00 -7.95 -34.34
C CYS A 255 7.92 -6.86 -33.79
N SER A 256 8.81 -6.35 -34.63
CA SER A 256 9.56 -5.10 -34.40
C SER A 256 8.68 -3.89 -34.65
#